data_AF-A0A1R2CPN0-F1
#
_entry.id   AF-A0A1R2CPN0-F1
#
_cell.length_a   1.000
_cell.length_b   1.000
_cell.length_c   1.000
_cell.angle_alpha   90.00
_cell.angle_beta   90.00
_cell.angle_gamma   90.00
#
_symmetry.space_group_name_H-M   'P 1'
#
loop_
_entity.id
_entity.type
_entity.pdbx_description
1 polymer ?
#
loop_
_entity_poly.entity_id
_entity_poly.type
_entity_poly.pdbx_seq_one_letter_code
_entity_poly.pdbx_strand_id
1 'polypeptide(L)'
;MDLKKFKLNLESTLGKRLEKVSKDMLTCKLDLEKVTSSLKEINNYVERKNYHRVKRHSIYPKAQSQPVLPTVKDIQQKIIRKPQEENKQIPVIKGQKEVKNTEPGVNGVKIFPSTLEQFIKTIKKVRTTTRKIPEIPLDQLNTQIKDIESHYSSETLNNKPPFNISLGGKSAFDIIKGMNKDCFRLTENPDKRIIWSLGLVYELLGEEFNPESSTAKSQVQDFLNFCIESPNISEFLMEVFKSFDFSDNNVDAIDEYIKGKEDLLAPQIYTQVSQLCGLMMVSLREAVVYAGLIKGKSPVWRIYSRLQYKKAVIEGRA
;
A
#
# COMPACT_ATOMS: atom_id res chain seq x y z
N MET A 1 -37.07 52.29 12.47
CA MET A 1 -36.40 51.05 12.92
C MET A 1 -35.43 51.44 14.03
N ASP A 2 -35.45 50.78 15.19
CA ASP A 2 -34.65 51.21 16.35
C ASP A 2 -33.19 50.74 16.23
N LEU A 3 -32.29 51.69 15.93
CA LEU A 3 -30.86 51.42 15.74
C LEU A 3 -30.17 50.87 17.00
N LYS A 4 -30.62 51.21 18.21
CA LYS A 4 -30.05 50.63 19.44
C LYS A 4 -30.34 49.13 19.51
N LYS A 5 -31.57 48.74 19.20
CA LYS A 5 -32.01 47.33 19.21
C LYS A 5 -31.34 46.52 18.10
N PHE A 6 -31.09 47.12 16.94
CA PHE A 6 -30.32 46.49 15.86
C PHE A 6 -28.85 46.26 16.25
N LYS A 7 -28.17 47.27 16.81
CA LYS A 7 -26.77 47.17 17.27
C LYS A 7 -26.58 46.08 18.33
N LEU A 8 -27.44 46.05 19.35
CA LEU A 8 -27.43 45.03 20.41
C LEU A 8 -27.60 43.59 19.87
N ASN A 9 -28.49 43.39 18.89
CA ASN A 9 -28.65 42.08 18.23
C ASN A 9 -27.41 41.68 17.42
N LEU A 10 -26.77 42.63 16.75
CA LEU A 10 -25.57 42.37 15.94
C LEU A 10 -24.37 41.98 16.81
N GLU A 11 -24.14 42.72 17.90
CA GLU A 11 -23.09 42.45 18.89
C GLU A 11 -23.32 41.10 19.60
N SER A 12 -24.56 40.79 20.00
CA SER A 12 -24.93 39.49 20.58
C SER A 12 -24.71 38.33 19.62
N THR A 13 -25.02 38.50 18.33
CA THR A 13 -24.89 37.45 17.32
C THR A 13 -23.42 37.22 16.91
N LEU A 14 -22.65 38.30 16.75
CA LEU A 14 -21.22 38.22 16.47
C LEU A 14 -20.44 37.65 17.66
N GLY A 15 -20.73 38.10 18.90
CA GLY A 15 -20.11 37.57 20.11
C GLY A 15 -20.28 36.05 20.24
N LYS A 16 -21.51 35.54 20.08
CA LYS A 16 -21.79 34.09 20.11
C LYS A 16 -21.08 33.32 18.99
N ARG A 17 -20.92 33.90 17.80
CA ARG A 17 -20.16 33.28 16.70
C ARG A 17 -18.66 33.27 16.98
N LEU A 18 -18.11 34.35 17.52
CA LEU A 18 -16.69 34.43 17.92
C LEU A 18 -16.36 33.45 19.04
N GLU A 19 -17.24 33.35 20.04
CA GLU A 19 -17.07 32.43 21.17
C GLU A 19 -17.11 30.96 20.70
N LYS A 20 -18.01 30.63 19.75
CA LYS A 20 -18.03 29.30 19.12
C LYS A 20 -16.73 29.01 18.35
N VAL A 21 -16.30 29.91 17.46
CA VAL A 21 -15.04 29.73 16.70
C VAL A 21 -13.83 29.60 17.64
N SER A 22 -13.81 30.34 18.75
CA SER A 22 -12.76 30.23 19.77
C SER A 22 -12.74 28.84 20.43
N LYS A 23 -13.91 28.30 20.82
CA LYS A 23 -14.04 26.94 21.40
C LYS A 23 -13.69 25.84 20.39
N ASP A 24 -14.14 25.97 19.15
CA ASP A 24 -13.82 25.03 18.07
C ASP A 24 -12.30 25.02 17.80
N MET A 25 -11.66 26.20 17.75
CA MET A 25 -10.21 26.32 17.58
C MET A 25 -9.41 25.82 18.80
N LEU A 26 -9.93 25.98 20.03
CA LEU A 26 -9.31 25.40 21.24
C LEU A 26 -9.36 23.87 21.20
N THR A 27 -10.48 23.30 20.73
CA THR A 27 -10.67 21.86 20.59
C THR A 27 -9.71 21.29 19.53
N CYS A 28 -9.61 21.94 18.36
CA CYS A 28 -8.63 21.57 17.35
C CYS A 28 -7.18 21.64 17.86
N LYS A 29 -6.82 22.63 18.69
CA LYS A 29 -5.48 22.68 19.32
C LYS A 29 -5.23 21.50 20.27
N LEU A 30 -6.19 21.18 21.14
CA LEU A 30 -6.09 20.04 22.06
C LEU A 30 -5.99 18.71 21.32
N ASP A 31 -6.71 18.54 20.22
CA ASP A 31 -6.60 17.34 19.39
C ASP A 31 -5.30 17.29 18.59
N LEU A 32 -4.75 18.44 18.15
CA LEU A 32 -3.42 18.51 17.56
C LEU A 32 -2.32 18.16 18.58
N GLU A 33 -2.44 18.58 19.83
CA GLU A 33 -1.52 18.24 20.92
C GLU A 33 -1.59 16.74 21.27
N LYS A 34 -2.78 16.13 21.27
CA LYS A 34 -2.93 14.67 21.39
C LYS A 34 -2.25 13.94 20.23
N VAL A 35 -2.52 14.33 18.98
CA VAL A 35 -1.89 13.74 17.79
C VAL A 35 -0.37 13.89 17.83
N THR A 36 0.13 15.06 18.24
CA THR A 36 1.58 15.31 18.40
C THR A 36 2.20 14.45 19.50
N SER A 37 1.48 14.26 20.61
CA SER A 37 1.91 13.38 21.71
C SER A 37 1.94 11.91 21.28
N SER A 38 0.89 11.43 20.62
CA SER A 38 0.85 10.06 20.06
C SER A 38 1.92 9.84 18.98
N LEU A 39 2.19 10.82 18.12
CA LEU A 39 3.30 10.75 17.16
C LEU A 39 4.67 10.70 17.86
N LYS A 40 4.84 11.42 18.97
CA LYS A 40 6.05 11.39 19.79
C LYS A 40 6.21 10.05 20.51
N GLU A 41 5.13 9.44 20.98
CA GLU A 41 5.12 8.08 21.55
C GLU A 41 5.43 7.01 20.49
N ILE A 42 4.85 7.12 19.29
CA ILE A 42 5.15 6.25 18.15
C ILE A 42 6.63 6.38 17.76
N ASN A 43 7.17 7.61 17.68
CA ASN A 43 8.58 7.82 17.36
C ASN A 43 9.49 7.26 18.47
N ASN A 44 9.16 7.48 19.75
CA ASN A 44 9.87 6.86 20.88
C ASN A 44 9.80 5.32 20.85
N TYR A 45 8.70 4.72 20.40
CA TYR A 45 8.56 3.27 20.24
C TYR A 45 9.45 2.76 19.10
N VAL A 46 9.48 3.46 17.96
CA VAL A 46 10.35 3.16 16.81
C VAL A 46 11.83 3.31 17.20
N GLU A 47 12.21 4.37 17.92
CA GLU A 47 13.57 4.56 18.41
C GLU A 47 13.97 3.47 19.41
N ARG A 48 13.13 3.14 20.41
CA ARG A 48 13.41 2.04 21.35
C ARG A 48 13.54 0.67 20.66
N LYS A 49 12.81 0.43 19.57
CA LYS A 49 12.95 -0.78 18.73
C LYS A 49 14.24 -0.78 17.89
N ASN A 50 14.78 0.39 17.56
CA ASN A 50 16.00 0.54 16.75
C ASN A 50 17.29 0.71 17.59
N TYR A 51 17.19 1.00 18.89
CA TYR A 51 18.32 1.35 19.76
C TYR A 51 19.23 0.20 20.21
N HIS A 52 19.19 -0.96 19.54
CA HIS A 52 20.15 -2.05 19.72
C HIS A 52 20.96 -2.36 18.45
N ARG A 53 21.32 -1.32 17.67
CA ARG A 53 22.38 -1.49 16.64
C ARG A 53 23.16 -0.24 16.22
N VAL A 54 24.03 0.29 17.08
CA VAL A 54 25.25 1.01 16.60
C VAL A 54 26.47 0.79 17.50
N LYS A 55 27.32 -0.17 17.15
CA LYS A 55 28.79 0.01 17.07
C LYS A 55 29.31 -0.77 15.84
N ARG A 56 30.46 -0.36 15.31
CA ARG A 56 30.89 -0.61 13.92
C ARG A 56 31.58 -1.98 13.71
N HIS A 57 31.48 -2.46 12.47
CA HIS A 57 32.31 -3.48 11.78
C HIS A 57 31.99 -4.98 11.94
N SER A 58 32.46 -5.73 10.92
CA SER A 58 32.41 -7.18 10.63
C SER A 58 31.05 -7.86 10.38
N ILE A 59 30.86 -8.24 9.11
CA ILE A 59 30.60 -9.59 8.55
C ILE A 59 30.25 -10.73 9.56
N TYR A 60 29.35 -11.62 9.13
CA TYR A 60 28.81 -12.84 9.75
C TYR A 60 27.56 -12.72 10.65
N PRO A 61 26.51 -13.53 10.42
CA PRO A 61 25.49 -13.83 11.41
C PRO A 61 25.96 -14.98 12.31
N LYS A 62 25.97 -14.78 13.64
CA LYS A 62 25.97 -15.90 14.60
C LYS A 62 24.57 -16.48 14.68
N ALA A 63 24.45 -17.80 14.61
CA ALA A 63 23.21 -18.50 14.92
C ALA A 63 22.85 -18.30 16.40
N GLN A 64 21.61 -17.92 16.68
CA GLN A 64 21.01 -18.00 18.01
C GLN A 64 19.51 -18.30 17.88
N SER A 65 19.04 -19.17 18.78
CA SER A 65 17.74 -19.83 18.82
C SER A 65 16.53 -18.91 18.64
N GLN A 66 15.53 -19.38 17.89
CA GLN A 66 14.19 -18.80 17.86
C GLN A 66 13.57 -18.80 19.28
N PRO A 67 12.94 -17.70 19.72
CA PRO A 67 11.98 -17.78 20.82
C PRO A 67 10.69 -18.44 20.32
N VAL A 68 10.26 -19.52 20.99
CA VAL A 68 8.99 -20.19 20.69
C VAL A 68 7.83 -19.25 20.98
N LEU A 69 6.98 -19.01 19.98
CA LEU A 69 5.71 -18.31 20.16
C LEU A 69 4.67 -19.27 20.78
N PRO A 70 3.87 -18.83 21.77
CA PRO A 70 2.79 -19.65 22.32
C PRO A 70 1.73 -19.93 21.26
N THR A 71 1.17 -21.14 21.28
CA THR A 71 0.21 -21.58 20.25
C THR A 71 -1.21 -21.15 20.67
N VAL A 72 -2.15 -21.07 19.72
CA VAL A 72 -3.52 -20.56 19.95
C VAL A 72 -4.29 -21.26 21.10
N LYS A 73 -3.86 -22.46 21.53
CA LYS A 73 -4.40 -23.16 22.72
C LYS A 73 -4.13 -22.43 24.05
N ASP A 74 -3.07 -21.63 24.15
CA ASP A 74 -2.66 -20.96 25.40
C ASP A 74 -3.50 -19.70 25.72
N ILE A 75 -4.21 -19.15 24.73
CA ILE A 75 -4.96 -17.88 24.85
C ILE A 75 -6.35 -18.10 25.47
N GLN A 76 -6.93 -19.30 25.36
CA GLN A 76 -8.27 -19.59 25.89
C GLN A 76 -8.34 -19.78 27.42
N GLN A 77 -7.21 -19.91 28.13
CA GLN A 77 -7.22 -20.15 29.58
C GLN A 77 -7.27 -18.90 30.47
N LYS A 78 -7.38 -17.69 29.90
CA LYS A 78 -7.29 -16.42 30.67
C LYS A 78 -8.56 -15.57 30.74
N ILE A 79 -9.69 -16.10 30.25
CA ILE A 79 -11.03 -15.56 30.51
C ILE A 79 -11.79 -16.64 31.33
N ILE A 80 -12.63 -16.21 32.27
CA ILE A 80 -13.40 -17.05 33.22
C ILE A 80 -12.62 -17.52 34.47
N ARG A 81 -12.47 -16.59 35.43
CA ARG A 81 -12.59 -16.79 36.89
C ARG A 81 -13.35 -15.53 37.38
N LYS A 82 -14.39 -15.54 38.22
CA LYS A 82 -15.07 -16.50 39.13
C LYS A 82 -16.50 -15.91 39.42
N PRO A 83 -17.40 -16.49 40.25
CA PRO A 83 -17.42 -17.80 40.94
C PRO A 83 -18.71 -18.65 40.65
N GLN A 84 -18.94 -19.68 41.47
CA GLN A 84 -20.05 -20.66 41.50
C GLN A 84 -21.42 -20.00 41.88
N GLU A 85 -22.61 -20.63 41.89
CA GLU A 85 -23.11 -22.04 41.98
C GLU A 85 -24.33 -22.24 41.02
N GLU A 86 -25.08 -23.34 40.88
CA GLU A 86 -25.18 -24.68 41.53
C GLU A 86 -25.58 -25.75 40.45
N ASN A 87 -26.13 -26.92 40.82
CA ASN A 87 -26.59 -27.99 39.92
C ASN A 87 -28.11 -27.96 39.62
N LYS A 88 -28.52 -28.53 38.47
CA LYS A 88 -29.32 -29.79 38.42
C LYS A 88 -29.70 -30.25 37.00
N GLN A 89 -29.22 -31.45 36.67
CA GLN A 89 -29.88 -32.60 36.01
C GLN A 89 -30.62 -32.46 34.65
N ILE A 90 -30.27 -33.41 33.77
CA ILE A 90 -30.95 -33.81 32.52
C ILE A 90 -32.05 -34.87 32.85
N PRO A 91 -33.12 -35.05 32.04
CA PRO A 91 -33.09 -36.12 31.01
C PRO A 91 -33.75 -35.70 29.68
N VAL A 92 -33.12 -35.96 28.52
CA VAL A 92 -33.40 -37.11 27.61
C VAL A 92 -34.87 -37.29 27.24
N ILE A 93 -35.17 -37.14 25.94
CA ILE A 93 -36.08 -38.04 25.17
C ILE A 93 -35.59 -38.09 23.71
N LYS A 94 -35.61 -39.30 23.14
CA LYS A 94 -35.26 -39.56 21.72
C LYS A 94 -36.45 -39.24 20.81
N GLY A 95 -36.17 -38.77 19.59
CA GLY A 95 -37.19 -38.62 18.55
C GLY A 95 -36.58 -38.44 17.16
N GLN A 96 -36.26 -39.55 16.48
CA GLN A 96 -35.84 -39.51 15.08
C GLN A 96 -37.01 -39.07 14.20
N LYS A 97 -36.80 -38.03 13.37
CA LYS A 97 -37.44 -37.91 12.05
C LYS A 97 -36.42 -37.41 11.06
N GLU A 98 -36.13 -38.24 10.05
CA GLU A 98 -35.41 -37.80 8.86
C GLU A 98 -36.27 -36.76 8.14
N VAL A 99 -35.72 -35.57 7.92
CA VAL A 99 -36.23 -34.63 6.93
C VAL A 99 -35.06 -34.24 6.04
N LYS A 100 -35.10 -34.69 4.79
CA LYS A 100 -34.20 -34.23 3.74
C LYS A 100 -34.46 -32.74 3.52
N ASN A 101 -33.64 -31.90 4.14
CA ASN A 101 -33.59 -30.49 3.84
C ASN A 101 -32.29 -30.19 3.11
N THR A 102 -32.45 -29.91 1.82
CA THR A 102 -31.46 -29.32 0.91
C THR A 102 -30.66 -28.24 1.63
N GLU A 103 -29.34 -28.27 1.50
CA GLU A 103 -28.49 -27.17 1.94
C GLU A 103 -28.99 -25.87 1.29
N PRO A 104 -29.29 -24.80 2.05
CA PRO A 104 -29.45 -23.48 1.46
C PRO A 104 -28.06 -23.07 0.98
N GLY A 105 -27.83 -23.22 -0.32
CA GLY A 105 -26.55 -22.93 -0.95
C GLY A 105 -26.05 -21.57 -0.50
N VAL A 106 -24.78 -21.53 -0.06
CA VAL A 106 -24.08 -20.28 0.22
C VAL A 106 -24.28 -19.40 -1.00
N ASN A 107 -24.98 -18.27 -0.82
CA ASN A 107 -25.11 -17.26 -1.86
C ASN A 107 -23.72 -16.70 -2.13
N GLY A 108 -23.02 -17.37 -3.04
CA GLY A 108 -21.80 -16.87 -3.64
C GLY A 108 -22.16 -15.57 -4.33
N VAL A 109 -21.88 -14.47 -3.64
CA VAL A 109 -21.91 -13.14 -4.22
C VAL A 109 -20.97 -13.21 -5.42
N LYS A 110 -21.54 -13.20 -6.62
CA LYS A 110 -20.79 -13.04 -7.86
C LYS A 110 -20.18 -11.65 -7.83
N ILE A 111 -18.97 -11.55 -7.27
CA ILE A 111 -18.10 -10.40 -7.44
C ILE A 111 -17.86 -10.32 -8.94
N PHE A 112 -18.40 -9.29 -9.59
CA PHE A 112 -18.31 -9.13 -11.04
C PHE A 112 -16.84 -8.90 -11.43
N PRO A 113 -16.23 -9.75 -12.27
CA PRO A 113 -14.88 -9.51 -12.80
C PRO A 113 -14.81 -8.26 -13.71
N SER A 114 -15.97 -7.71 -14.08
CA SER A 114 -16.12 -6.75 -15.18
C SER A 114 -15.26 -5.50 -15.04
N THR A 115 -15.15 -4.89 -13.86
CA THR A 115 -14.50 -3.57 -13.74
C THR A 115 -12.98 -3.67 -13.91
N LEU A 116 -12.34 -4.71 -13.35
CA LEU A 116 -10.91 -4.95 -13.56
C LEU A 116 -10.62 -5.37 -15.01
N GLU A 117 -11.40 -6.32 -15.54
CA GLU A 117 -11.23 -6.78 -16.94
C GLU A 117 -11.45 -5.64 -17.94
N GLN A 118 -12.44 -4.76 -17.71
CA GLN A 118 -12.68 -3.55 -18.50
C GLN A 118 -11.51 -2.58 -18.38
N PHE A 119 -11.01 -2.28 -17.16
CA PHE A 119 -9.86 -1.41 -16.99
C PHE A 119 -8.63 -1.94 -17.74
N ILE A 120 -8.24 -3.20 -17.51
CA ILE A 120 -7.10 -3.83 -18.18
C ILE A 120 -7.30 -3.85 -19.71
N LYS A 121 -8.51 -4.12 -20.20
CA LYS A 121 -8.83 -4.07 -21.64
C LYS A 121 -8.75 -2.66 -22.23
N THR A 122 -9.12 -1.63 -21.47
CA THR A 122 -9.08 -0.22 -21.90
C THR A 122 -7.66 0.32 -21.96
N ILE A 123 -6.79 -0.07 -21.02
CA ILE A 123 -5.40 0.42 -20.99
C ILE A 123 -4.47 -0.33 -21.96
N LYS A 124 -4.78 -1.59 -22.29
CA LYS A 124 -3.93 -2.47 -23.10
C LYS A 124 -3.56 -1.87 -24.46
N LYS A 125 -2.28 -1.56 -24.62
CA LYS A 125 -1.68 -1.07 -25.87
C LYS A 125 -0.50 -1.95 -26.27
N VAL A 126 -0.21 -1.98 -27.57
CA VAL A 126 1.02 -2.59 -28.06
C VAL A 126 2.18 -1.68 -27.65
N ARG A 127 3.14 -2.19 -26.87
CA ARG A 127 4.39 -1.48 -26.59
C ARG A 127 5.09 -1.10 -27.90
N THR A 128 5.42 0.17 -28.06
CA THR A 128 6.08 0.67 -29.28
C THR A 128 7.56 0.97 -29.08
N THR A 129 8.03 1.04 -27.83
CA THR A 129 9.42 1.37 -27.50
C THR A 129 10.21 0.18 -26.97
N THR A 130 11.41 -0.03 -27.53
CA THR A 130 12.44 -0.89 -26.95
C THR A 130 13.27 -0.04 -25.99
N ARG A 131 12.95 -0.13 -24.69
CA ARG A 131 13.67 0.61 -23.64
C ARG A 131 15.09 0.06 -23.45
N LYS A 132 16.04 0.94 -23.13
CA LYS A 132 17.47 0.56 -23.03
C LYS A 132 17.76 -0.04 -21.66
N ILE A 133 18.25 -1.27 -21.65
CA ILE A 133 18.75 -1.91 -20.43
C ILE A 133 19.93 -1.09 -19.88
N PRO A 134 19.92 -0.72 -18.59
CA PRO A 134 21.01 0.07 -18.01
C PRO A 134 22.35 -0.68 -18.09
N GLU A 135 23.34 -0.06 -18.73
CA GLU A 135 24.70 -0.57 -18.87
C GLU A 135 25.40 -0.62 -17.50
N ILE A 136 25.47 -1.83 -16.92
CA ILE A 136 26.30 -2.13 -15.75
C ILE A 136 27.47 -2.99 -16.24
N PRO A 137 28.73 -2.63 -15.98
CA PRO A 137 29.88 -3.43 -16.41
C PRO A 137 29.81 -4.88 -15.92
N LEU A 138 30.13 -5.83 -16.80
CA LEU A 138 30.00 -7.27 -16.52
C LEU A 138 30.77 -7.71 -15.26
N ASP A 139 31.93 -7.12 -14.99
CA ASP A 139 32.72 -7.39 -13.78
C ASP A 139 32.02 -6.93 -12.49
N GLN A 140 31.29 -5.82 -12.55
CA GLN A 140 30.48 -5.34 -11.41
C GLN A 140 29.28 -6.25 -11.18
N LEU A 141 28.60 -6.69 -12.23
CA LEU A 141 27.53 -7.70 -12.13
C LEU A 141 28.06 -9.01 -11.54
N ASN A 142 29.15 -9.55 -12.07
CA ASN A 142 29.78 -10.78 -11.58
C ASN A 142 30.19 -10.67 -10.10
N THR A 143 30.68 -9.52 -9.66
CA THR A 143 31.04 -9.27 -8.25
C THR A 143 29.80 -9.27 -7.36
N GLN A 144 28.73 -8.56 -7.75
CA GLN A 144 27.48 -8.51 -6.99
C GLN A 144 26.77 -9.87 -6.93
N ILE A 145 26.78 -10.64 -8.02
CA ILE A 145 26.23 -11.99 -8.09
C ILE A 145 26.96 -12.91 -7.11
N LYS A 146 28.31 -12.94 -7.15
CA LYS A 146 29.13 -13.77 -6.25
C LYS A 146 28.95 -13.39 -4.78
N ASP A 147 28.84 -12.08 -4.49
CA ASP A 147 28.58 -11.62 -3.12
C ASP A 147 27.25 -12.17 -2.59
N ILE A 148 26.18 -12.09 -3.38
CA ILE A 148 24.87 -12.67 -3.01
C ILE A 148 24.96 -14.20 -2.85
N GLU A 149 25.57 -14.91 -3.80
CA GLU A 149 25.75 -16.38 -3.75
C GLU A 149 26.55 -16.84 -2.52
N SER A 150 27.49 -16.02 -2.03
CA SER A 150 28.26 -16.34 -0.81
C SER A 150 27.50 -16.12 0.50
N HIS A 151 26.41 -15.36 0.49
CA HIS A 151 25.64 -14.98 1.68
C HIS A 151 24.24 -15.63 1.77
N TYR A 152 23.73 -16.20 0.68
CA TYR A 152 22.36 -16.73 0.60
C TYR A 152 22.31 -18.13 -0.04
N SER A 153 21.50 -19.02 0.53
CA SER A 153 21.32 -20.37 -0.01
C SER A 153 20.59 -20.37 -1.36
N SER A 154 20.87 -21.36 -2.22
CA SER A 154 20.16 -21.54 -3.48
C SER A 154 18.63 -21.69 -3.28
N GLU A 155 18.20 -22.27 -2.16
CA GLU A 155 16.78 -22.30 -1.77
C GLU A 155 16.20 -20.88 -1.59
N THR A 156 16.93 -19.99 -0.91
CA THR A 156 16.52 -18.59 -0.70
C THR A 156 16.47 -17.81 -2.02
N LEU A 157 17.39 -18.08 -2.94
CA LEU A 157 17.47 -17.42 -4.25
C LEU A 157 16.45 -17.97 -5.27
N ASN A 158 16.00 -19.21 -5.10
CA ASN A 158 14.98 -19.84 -5.94
C ASN A 158 13.55 -19.69 -5.39
N ASN A 159 13.38 -19.31 -4.12
CA ASN A 159 12.08 -18.99 -3.55
C ASN A 159 11.58 -17.64 -4.08
N LYS A 160 10.57 -17.67 -4.96
CA LYS A 160 9.99 -16.49 -5.63
C LYS A 160 8.56 -16.20 -5.12
N PRO A 161 8.37 -15.77 -3.86
CA PRO A 161 7.05 -15.40 -3.35
C PRO A 161 6.44 -14.26 -4.16
N PRO A 162 5.12 -14.27 -4.43
CA PRO A 162 4.45 -13.22 -5.19
C PRO A 162 4.44 -11.89 -4.42
N PHE A 163 4.24 -10.80 -5.16
CA PHE A 163 4.01 -9.49 -4.55
C PHE A 163 2.77 -9.53 -3.66
N ASN A 164 2.90 -8.98 -2.46
CA ASN A 164 1.81 -8.88 -1.50
C ASN A 164 1.83 -7.50 -0.87
N ILE A 165 0.72 -6.78 -1.03
CA ILE A 165 0.50 -5.45 -0.43
C ILE A 165 0.55 -5.59 1.10
N SER A 166 1.32 -4.73 1.77
CA SER A 166 1.43 -4.77 3.23
C SER A 166 0.11 -4.43 3.93
N LEU A 167 0.07 -4.64 5.24
CA LEU A 167 -1.04 -4.16 6.07
C LEU A 167 -1.22 -2.62 5.94
N GLY A 168 -0.12 -1.87 5.81
CA GLY A 168 -0.15 -0.42 5.63
C GLY A 168 -0.77 -0.02 4.28
N GLY A 169 -0.41 -0.70 3.20
CA GLY A 169 -1.01 -0.47 1.88
C GLY A 169 -2.50 -0.82 1.84
N LYS A 170 -2.91 -1.92 2.49
CA LYS A 170 -4.34 -2.29 2.65
C LYS A 170 -5.12 -1.25 3.44
N SER A 171 -4.61 -0.81 4.59
CA SER A 171 -5.24 0.27 5.37
C SER A 171 -5.30 1.59 4.59
N ALA A 172 -4.31 1.90 3.74
CA ALA A 172 -4.38 3.06 2.86
C ALA A 172 -5.51 2.94 1.83
N PHE A 173 -5.73 1.76 1.25
CA PHE A 173 -6.84 1.50 0.32
C PHE A 173 -8.22 1.55 1.00
N ASP A 174 -8.32 1.10 2.25
CA ASP A 174 -9.55 1.24 3.05
C ASP A 174 -9.85 2.71 3.41
N ILE A 175 -8.82 3.53 3.63
CA ILE A 175 -8.99 5.00 3.77
C ILE A 175 -9.45 5.61 2.45
N ILE A 176 -8.85 5.23 1.30
CA ILE A 176 -9.25 5.69 -0.04
C ILE A 176 -10.73 5.40 -0.31
N LYS A 177 -11.21 4.20 0.06
CA LYS A 177 -12.62 3.80 -0.04
C LYS A 177 -13.58 4.73 0.73
N GLY A 178 -13.11 5.37 1.80
CA GLY A 178 -13.88 6.33 2.60
C GLY A 178 -13.76 7.79 2.14
N MET A 179 -12.96 8.10 1.11
CA MET A 179 -12.79 9.48 0.62
C MET A 179 -14.00 9.97 -0.18
N ASN A 180 -14.22 11.29 -0.19
CA ASN A 180 -15.20 11.90 -1.08
C ASN A 180 -14.80 11.67 -2.56
N LYS A 181 -15.78 11.41 -3.44
CA LYS A 181 -15.60 11.24 -4.88
C LYS A 181 -14.90 12.44 -5.54
N ASP A 182 -15.10 13.64 -5.02
CA ASP A 182 -14.40 14.85 -5.50
C ASP A 182 -12.86 14.73 -5.41
N CYS A 183 -12.32 13.94 -4.48
CA CYS A 183 -10.88 13.71 -4.33
C CYS A 183 -10.26 12.91 -5.49
N PHE A 184 -11.09 12.24 -6.30
CA PHE A 184 -10.69 11.45 -7.48
C PHE A 184 -10.80 12.25 -8.79
N ARG A 185 -11.21 13.52 -8.73
CA ARG A 185 -11.29 14.41 -9.89
C ARG A 185 -10.02 15.27 -9.98
N LEU A 186 -9.27 15.12 -11.06
CA LEU A 186 -8.16 16.01 -11.37
C LEU A 186 -8.68 17.42 -11.70
N THR A 187 -7.94 18.43 -11.25
CA THR A 187 -8.18 19.84 -11.62
C THR A 187 -7.93 20.07 -13.12
N GLU A 188 -8.21 21.27 -13.62
CA GLU A 188 -7.87 21.64 -14.99
C GLU A 188 -6.35 21.52 -15.24
N ASN A 189 -5.56 22.06 -14.31
CA ASN A 189 -4.10 21.99 -14.31
C ASN A 189 -3.64 21.24 -13.04
N PRO A 190 -3.59 19.89 -13.05
CA PRO A 190 -3.12 19.12 -11.92
C PRO A 190 -1.59 19.25 -11.78
N ASP A 191 -1.08 19.11 -10.55
CA ASP A 191 0.36 19.06 -10.31
C ASP A 191 0.97 17.88 -11.09
N LYS A 192 2.04 18.14 -11.87
CA LYS A 192 2.72 17.13 -12.68
C LYS A 192 3.13 15.89 -11.88
N ARG A 193 3.44 16.04 -10.58
CA ARG A 193 3.79 14.94 -9.69
C ARG A 193 2.64 13.94 -9.53
N ILE A 194 1.38 14.38 -9.56
CA ILE A 194 0.19 13.51 -9.51
C ILE A 194 0.06 12.68 -10.79
N ILE A 195 0.30 13.29 -11.95
CA ILE A 195 0.24 12.59 -13.25
C ILE A 195 1.35 11.54 -13.32
N TRP A 196 2.57 11.91 -12.94
CA TRP A 196 3.70 10.98 -12.92
C TRP A 196 3.52 9.83 -11.91
N SER A 197 3.01 10.10 -10.70
CA SER A 197 2.85 9.08 -9.67
C SER A 197 1.75 8.07 -9.98
N LEU A 198 0.61 8.52 -10.51
CA LEU A 198 -0.48 7.63 -10.92
C LEU A 198 -0.16 6.95 -12.26
N GLY A 199 0.67 7.57 -13.10
CA GLY A 199 1.28 6.95 -14.28
C GLY A 199 2.08 5.68 -13.96
N LEU A 200 2.68 5.60 -12.77
CA LEU A 200 3.40 4.41 -12.30
C LEU A 200 2.51 3.16 -12.20
N VAL A 201 1.18 3.32 -12.06
CA VAL A 201 0.22 2.19 -12.12
C VAL A 201 0.26 1.51 -13.49
N TYR A 202 0.37 2.28 -14.58
CA TYR A 202 0.42 1.77 -15.95
C TYR A 202 1.72 1.01 -16.19
N GLU A 203 2.85 1.63 -15.84
CA GLU A 203 4.18 1.03 -15.94
C GLU A 203 4.26 -0.29 -15.14
N LEU A 204 3.71 -0.31 -13.93
CA LEU A 204 3.62 -1.54 -13.12
C LEU A 204 2.66 -2.59 -13.70
N LEU A 205 1.69 -2.21 -14.53
CA LEU A 205 0.82 -3.14 -15.28
C LEU A 205 1.41 -3.59 -16.63
N GLY A 206 2.62 -3.13 -16.97
CA GLY A 206 3.28 -3.41 -18.25
C GLY A 206 2.95 -2.42 -19.37
N GLU A 207 2.09 -1.43 -19.13
CA GLU A 207 1.66 -0.45 -20.12
C GLU A 207 2.56 0.79 -20.12
N GLU A 208 2.97 1.23 -21.31
CA GLU A 208 3.83 2.40 -21.46
C GLU A 208 3.08 3.71 -21.14
N PHE A 209 3.65 4.52 -20.25
CA PHE A 209 3.09 5.81 -19.83
C PHE A 209 4.10 6.95 -19.99
N ASN A 210 3.72 7.96 -20.76
CA ASN A 210 4.49 9.21 -20.87
C ASN A 210 3.75 10.33 -20.10
N PRO A 211 4.29 10.85 -18.98
CA PRO A 211 3.63 11.88 -18.17
C PRO A 211 3.52 13.25 -18.86
N GLU A 212 4.32 13.50 -19.90
CA GLU A 212 4.29 14.72 -20.70
C GLU A 212 3.40 14.58 -21.96
N SER A 213 2.75 13.42 -22.15
CA SER A 213 1.75 13.23 -23.22
C SER A 213 0.51 14.09 -22.97
N SER A 214 -0.08 14.63 -24.04
CA SER A 214 -1.40 15.28 -23.99
C SER A 214 -2.52 14.36 -23.48
N THR A 215 -2.35 13.04 -23.60
CA THR A 215 -3.29 12.02 -23.09
C THR A 215 -3.03 11.60 -21.64
N ALA A 216 -1.90 11.99 -21.03
CA ALA A 216 -1.50 11.49 -19.71
C ALA A 216 -2.54 11.80 -18.63
N LYS A 217 -3.08 13.02 -18.66
CA LYS A 217 -4.14 13.48 -17.75
C LYS A 217 -5.44 12.69 -17.93
N SER A 218 -5.88 12.44 -19.16
CA SER A 218 -7.14 11.72 -19.39
C SER A 218 -7.01 10.26 -18.96
N GLN A 219 -5.89 9.60 -19.30
CA GLN A 219 -5.61 8.23 -18.85
C GLN A 219 -5.66 8.13 -17.32
N VAL A 220 -4.95 9.01 -16.59
CA VAL A 220 -5.01 9.02 -15.12
C VAL A 220 -6.43 9.29 -14.60
N GLN A 221 -7.18 10.19 -15.22
CA GLN A 221 -8.58 10.42 -14.85
C GLN A 221 -9.46 9.18 -15.09
N ASP A 222 -9.24 8.43 -16.18
CA ASP A 222 -9.97 7.20 -16.48
C ASP A 222 -9.72 6.14 -15.39
N PHE A 223 -8.46 5.93 -14.97
CA PHE A 223 -8.14 5.05 -13.83
C PHE A 223 -8.86 5.49 -12.54
N LEU A 224 -8.89 6.79 -12.26
CA LEU A 224 -9.60 7.34 -11.11
C LEU A 224 -11.14 7.17 -11.23
N ASN A 225 -11.70 7.24 -12.45
CA ASN A 225 -13.12 6.95 -12.69
C ASN A 225 -13.43 5.47 -12.41
N PHE A 226 -12.60 4.53 -12.92
CA PHE A 226 -12.74 3.10 -12.60
C PHE A 226 -12.67 2.82 -11.08
N CYS A 227 -11.87 3.59 -10.33
CA CYS A 227 -11.87 3.52 -8.87
C CYS A 227 -13.23 3.91 -8.26
N ILE A 228 -13.85 5.00 -8.73
CA ILE A 228 -15.15 5.51 -8.23
C ILE A 228 -16.33 4.62 -8.66
N GLU A 229 -16.25 4.03 -9.86
CA GLU A 229 -17.27 3.17 -10.47
C GLU A 229 -17.23 1.74 -9.92
N SER A 230 -16.11 1.33 -9.32
CA SER A 230 -16.00 0.04 -8.63
C SER A 230 -16.99 -0.04 -7.46
N PRO A 231 -17.73 -1.17 -7.32
CA PRO A 231 -18.55 -1.43 -6.13
C PRO A 231 -17.75 -1.44 -4.82
N ASN A 232 -16.44 -1.68 -4.89
CA ASN A 232 -15.55 -1.71 -3.73
C ASN A 232 -14.15 -1.23 -4.12
N ILE A 233 -13.88 0.07 -3.88
CA ILE A 233 -12.61 0.71 -4.29
C ILE A 233 -11.38 -0.02 -3.73
N SER A 234 -11.40 -0.38 -2.45
CA SER A 234 -10.27 -1.06 -1.79
C SER A 234 -9.96 -2.42 -2.44
N GLU A 235 -10.98 -3.19 -2.79
CA GLU A 235 -10.85 -4.49 -3.46
C GLU A 235 -10.37 -4.35 -4.90
N PHE A 236 -10.94 -3.41 -5.67
CA PHE A 236 -10.45 -3.10 -7.02
C PHE A 236 -8.97 -2.71 -7.02
N LEU A 237 -8.55 -1.85 -6.10
CA LEU A 237 -7.14 -1.47 -5.96
C LEU A 237 -6.26 -2.64 -5.54
N MET A 238 -6.74 -3.53 -4.65
CA MET A 238 -6.00 -4.76 -4.33
C MET A 238 -5.81 -5.66 -5.55
N GLU A 239 -6.83 -5.84 -6.39
CA GLU A 239 -6.69 -6.67 -7.61
C GLU A 239 -5.83 -6.02 -8.70
N VAL A 240 -5.92 -4.69 -8.90
CA VAL A 240 -5.01 -3.95 -9.78
C VAL A 240 -3.56 -4.16 -9.35
N PHE A 241 -3.26 -4.00 -8.05
CA PHE A 241 -1.89 -4.10 -7.53
C PHE A 241 -1.36 -5.54 -7.48
N LYS A 242 -2.23 -6.55 -7.37
CA LYS A 242 -1.86 -7.96 -7.59
C LYS A 242 -1.54 -8.27 -9.06
N SER A 243 -2.15 -7.53 -9.99
CA SER A 243 -2.00 -7.73 -11.44
C SER A 243 -0.73 -7.08 -12.02
N PHE A 244 0.13 -6.48 -11.18
CA PHE A 244 1.38 -5.87 -11.62
C PHE A 244 2.35 -6.88 -12.23
N ASP A 245 2.88 -6.54 -13.41
CA ASP A 245 3.90 -7.32 -14.10
C ASP A 245 5.29 -7.03 -13.52
N PHE A 246 5.91 -8.07 -12.98
CA PHE A 246 7.29 -8.05 -12.50
C PHE A 246 8.19 -8.97 -13.34
N SER A 247 7.92 -9.11 -14.64
CA SER A 247 8.86 -9.64 -15.63
C SER A 247 10.10 -8.74 -15.71
N ASP A 248 11.28 -9.30 -16.01
CA ASP A 248 12.53 -8.52 -16.01
C ASP A 248 12.49 -7.39 -17.06
N ASN A 249 11.86 -7.65 -18.22
CA ASN A 249 11.58 -6.65 -19.26
C ASN A 249 10.70 -5.49 -18.77
N ASN A 250 9.74 -5.73 -17.86
CA ASN A 250 8.95 -4.66 -17.29
C ASN A 250 9.67 -3.94 -16.14
N VAL A 251 10.42 -4.67 -15.32
CA VAL A 251 11.20 -4.11 -14.22
C VAL A 251 12.25 -3.11 -14.73
N ASP A 252 12.92 -3.38 -15.85
CA ASP A 252 13.84 -2.42 -16.47
C ASP A 252 13.11 -1.24 -17.14
N ALA A 253 11.87 -1.42 -17.62
CA ALA A 253 11.03 -0.30 -18.09
C ALA A 253 10.65 0.64 -16.93
N ILE A 254 10.24 0.09 -15.78
CA ILE A 254 9.92 0.86 -14.56
C ILE A 254 11.18 1.58 -14.04
N ASP A 255 12.35 0.95 -14.10
CA ASP A 255 13.64 1.57 -13.72
C ASP A 255 13.93 2.83 -14.53
N GLU A 256 13.72 2.79 -15.86
CA GLU A 256 13.83 3.97 -16.71
C GLU A 256 12.80 5.06 -16.38
N TYR A 257 11.55 4.68 -16.08
CA TYR A 257 10.48 5.62 -15.72
C TYR A 257 10.76 6.40 -14.43
N ILE A 258 11.31 5.72 -13.41
CA ILE A 258 11.62 6.32 -12.10
C ILE A 258 12.99 6.99 -12.01
N LYS A 259 13.86 6.78 -13.00
CA LYS A 259 15.26 7.25 -12.99
C LYS A 259 15.37 8.74 -12.72
N GLY A 260 16.16 9.10 -11.71
CA GLY A 260 16.37 10.48 -11.26
C GLY A 260 15.13 11.14 -10.63
N LYS A 261 14.14 10.34 -10.23
CA LYS A 261 12.89 10.74 -9.55
C LYS A 261 12.54 9.78 -8.41
N GLU A 262 13.53 9.07 -7.88
CA GLU A 262 13.35 8.05 -6.84
C GLU A 262 12.90 8.67 -5.50
N ASP A 263 13.17 9.96 -5.31
CA ASP A 263 12.68 10.79 -4.21
C ASP A 263 11.16 11.00 -4.29
N LEU A 264 10.61 11.20 -5.49
CA LEU A 264 9.17 11.33 -5.75
C LEU A 264 8.37 10.07 -5.36
N LEU A 265 9.02 8.94 -5.06
CA LEU A 265 8.34 7.76 -4.52
C LEU A 265 8.02 7.85 -3.02
N ALA A 266 8.37 8.95 -2.34
CA ALA A 266 8.01 9.18 -0.94
C ALA A 266 6.54 9.64 -0.79
N PRO A 267 5.65 8.88 -0.12
CA PRO A 267 4.24 9.24 0.07
C PRO A 267 4.02 10.63 0.69
N GLN A 268 4.96 11.08 1.52
CA GLN A 268 4.92 12.35 2.24
C GLN A 268 4.87 13.56 1.29
N ILE A 269 5.53 13.48 0.13
CA ILE A 269 5.57 14.58 -0.87
C ILE A 269 4.16 14.95 -1.36
N TYR A 270 3.26 13.97 -1.42
CA TYR A 270 1.90 14.14 -1.92
C TYR A 270 0.91 14.60 -0.85
N THR A 271 1.25 14.54 0.44
CA THR A 271 0.32 14.86 1.53
C THR A 271 -0.25 16.29 1.46
N GLN A 272 0.49 17.22 0.85
CA GLN A 272 0.08 18.62 0.64
C GLN A 272 -0.57 18.87 -0.74
N VAL A 273 -0.54 17.89 -1.65
CA VAL A 273 -0.85 18.07 -3.09
C VAL A 273 -2.06 17.22 -3.50
N SER A 274 -2.11 15.97 -3.04
CA SER A 274 -3.26 15.07 -3.15
C SER A 274 -3.14 13.95 -2.12
N GLN A 275 -4.03 13.93 -1.13
CA GLN A 275 -4.08 12.88 -0.12
C GLN A 275 -4.30 11.49 -0.75
N LEU A 276 -5.16 11.41 -1.77
CA LEU A 276 -5.41 10.20 -2.56
C LEU A 276 -4.11 9.66 -3.17
N CYS A 277 -3.33 10.55 -3.79
CA CYS A 277 -2.04 10.20 -4.36
C CYS A 277 -1.03 9.75 -3.30
N GLY A 278 -1.00 10.39 -2.12
CA GLY A 278 -0.15 9.97 -1.01
C GLY A 278 -0.49 8.57 -0.51
N LEU A 279 -1.78 8.24 -0.40
CA LEU A 279 -2.25 6.91 -0.01
C LEU A 279 -1.93 5.84 -1.07
N MET A 280 -2.13 6.12 -2.35
CA MET A 280 -1.71 5.24 -3.46
C MET A 280 -0.20 4.98 -3.44
N MET A 281 0.60 6.02 -3.19
CA MET A 281 2.06 5.95 -3.22
C MET A 281 2.64 5.00 -2.15
N VAL A 282 1.92 4.73 -1.06
CA VAL A 282 2.33 3.71 -0.06
C VAL A 282 2.53 2.36 -0.75
N SER A 283 1.51 1.88 -1.47
CA SER A 283 1.52 0.59 -2.16
C SER A 283 2.37 0.61 -3.43
N LEU A 284 2.45 1.74 -4.15
CA LEU A 284 3.28 1.86 -5.35
C LEU A 284 4.77 1.80 -4.99
N ARG A 285 5.18 2.51 -3.92
CA ARG A 285 6.54 2.43 -3.39
C ARG A 285 6.88 1.00 -2.93
N GLU A 286 5.94 0.28 -2.33
CA GLU A 286 6.12 -1.13 -1.97
C GLU A 286 6.37 -2.01 -3.20
N ALA A 287 5.64 -1.81 -4.30
CA ALA A 287 5.86 -2.51 -5.57
C ALA A 287 7.25 -2.23 -6.16
N VAL A 288 7.69 -0.97 -6.18
CA VAL A 288 9.03 -0.58 -6.67
C VAL A 288 10.17 -1.11 -5.77
N VAL A 289 9.97 -1.15 -4.45
CA VAL A 289 10.89 -1.85 -3.51
C VAL A 289 10.92 -3.35 -3.81
N TYR A 290 9.76 -3.97 -4.01
CA TYR A 290 9.66 -5.41 -4.30
C TYR A 290 10.31 -5.77 -5.64
N ALA A 291 10.24 -4.90 -6.64
CA ALA A 291 10.94 -5.02 -7.92
C ALA A 291 12.48 -4.88 -7.80
N GLY A 292 13.00 -4.44 -6.64
CA GLY A 292 14.44 -4.30 -6.41
C GLY A 292 15.06 -3.05 -7.06
N LEU A 293 14.25 -2.03 -7.34
CA LEU A 293 14.69 -0.80 -8.02
C LEU A 293 15.17 0.29 -7.05
N ILE A 294 14.58 0.36 -5.85
CA ILE A 294 14.94 1.36 -4.82
C ILE A 294 15.25 0.71 -3.46
N LYS A 295 15.97 1.47 -2.62
CA LYS A 295 16.32 1.04 -1.26
C LYS A 295 15.08 0.75 -0.40
N GLY A 296 15.01 -0.48 0.10
CA GLY A 296 13.98 -0.96 1.02
C GLY A 296 14.24 -2.41 1.44
N LYS A 297 13.20 -3.11 1.88
CA LYS A 297 13.23 -4.55 2.15
C LYS A 297 12.95 -5.34 0.86
N SER A 298 13.72 -5.05 -0.20
CA SER A 298 13.62 -5.76 -1.47
C SER A 298 13.95 -7.25 -1.28
N PRO A 299 13.19 -8.18 -1.89
CA PRO A 299 13.53 -9.60 -1.83
C PRO A 299 14.89 -9.85 -2.49
N VAL A 300 15.79 -10.55 -1.79
CA VAL A 300 17.16 -10.80 -2.30
C VAL A 300 17.13 -11.61 -3.61
N TRP A 301 16.22 -12.58 -3.71
CA TRP A 301 16.00 -13.34 -4.94
C TRP A 301 15.68 -12.44 -6.15
N ARG A 302 14.98 -11.32 -5.95
CA ARG A 302 14.62 -10.39 -7.04
C ARG A 302 15.84 -9.62 -7.52
N ILE A 303 16.63 -9.09 -6.59
CA ILE A 303 17.90 -8.42 -6.90
C ILE A 303 18.80 -9.38 -7.67
N TYR A 304 18.96 -10.61 -7.17
CA TYR A 304 19.74 -11.68 -7.79
C TYR A 304 19.23 -12.03 -9.21
N SER A 305 17.93 -12.29 -9.36
CA SER A 305 17.30 -12.62 -10.66
C SER A 305 17.54 -11.52 -11.69
N ARG A 306 17.39 -10.24 -11.28
CA ARG A 306 17.62 -9.08 -12.16
C ARG A 306 19.09 -8.95 -12.57
N LEU A 307 20.03 -9.20 -11.67
CA LEU A 307 21.47 -9.21 -11.99
C LEU A 307 21.82 -10.34 -12.98
N GLN A 308 21.25 -11.53 -12.79
CA GLN A 308 21.43 -12.67 -13.70
C GLN A 308 20.81 -12.39 -15.08
N TYR A 309 19.62 -11.78 -15.15
CA TYR A 309 19.00 -11.34 -16.41
C TYR A 309 19.88 -10.33 -17.15
N LYS A 310 20.34 -9.26 -16.48
CA LYS A 310 21.21 -8.24 -17.12
C LYS A 310 22.52 -8.83 -17.62
N LYS A 311 23.11 -9.75 -16.85
CA LYS A 311 24.28 -10.52 -17.27
C LYS A 311 23.98 -11.35 -18.52
N ALA A 312 22.89 -12.10 -18.55
CA ALA A 312 22.48 -12.89 -19.70
C ALA A 312 22.28 -12.03 -20.96
N VAL A 313 21.67 -10.84 -20.85
CA VAL A 313 21.51 -9.93 -22.00
C VAL A 313 22.87 -9.43 -22.52
N ILE A 314 23.78 -9.00 -21.64
CA ILE A 314 25.12 -8.54 -22.03
C ILE A 314 25.92 -9.65 -22.74
N GLU A 315 25.72 -10.90 -22.33
CA GLU A 315 26.36 -12.08 -22.91
C GLU A 315 25.62 -12.65 -24.14
N GLY A 316 24.50 -12.05 -24.56
CA GLY A 316 23.69 -12.52 -25.72
C GLY A 316 22.92 -13.83 -25.47
N ARG A 317 22.49 -14.07 -24.23
CA ARG A 317 21.88 -15.34 -23.74
C ARG A 317 20.44 -15.20 -23.23
N ALA A 318 19.80 -14.06 -23.42
CA ALA A 318 18.46 -13.72 -22.93
C ALA A 318 17.42 -13.69 -24.06
#